data_AF-A0A1Q3H0R9-F1
#
_entry.id   AF-A0A1Q3H0R9-F1
#
_cell.length_a   1.000
_cell.length_b   1.000
_cell.length_c   1.000
_cell.angle_alpha   90.00
_cell.angle_beta   90.00
_cell.angle_gamma   90.00
#
_symmetry.space_group_name_H-M   'P 1'
#
loop_
_entity.id
_entity.type
_entity.pdbx_description
1 polymer ?
#
loop_
_entity_poly.entity_id
_entity_poly.type
_entity_poly.pdbx_seq_one_letter_code
_entity_poly.pdbx_strand_id
1 'polypeptide(L)'
;MTNIEVICIDDSERPEGIPADRWVKAGEKYHIVEVAKMTDQESKYGCKLAEINIDDLAPHDFFRLKRFAISLGIFDDEEMLEPIDISALKEKVITKQ
;
A
#
# COMPACT_ATOMS: atom_id res chain seq x y z
N MET A 1 -0.81 21.58 4.72
CA MET A 1 -0.23 20.24 4.88
C MET A 1 -1.18 19.26 4.23
N THR A 2 -0.70 18.51 3.27
CA THR A 2 -1.47 17.42 2.68
C THR A 2 -1.35 16.24 3.65
N ASN A 3 -2.47 15.67 4.07
CA ASN A 3 -2.50 14.47 4.92
C ASN A 3 -3.35 13.43 4.21
N ILE A 4 -2.73 12.68 3.30
CA ILE A 4 -3.42 11.66 2.50
C ILE A 4 -3.10 10.31 3.12
N GLU A 5 -4.11 9.66 3.71
CA GLU A 5 -4.01 8.27 4.16
C GLU A 5 -3.89 7.35 2.93
N VAL A 6 -2.90 6.47 2.99
CA VAL A 6 -2.65 5.45 1.97
C VAL A 6 -2.29 4.12 2.61
N ILE A 7 -2.53 3.04 1.88
CA ILE A 7 -2.11 1.69 2.26
C ILE A 7 -0.95 1.28 1.35
N CYS A 8 0.12 0.74 1.92
CA CYS A 8 1.19 0.16 1.12
C CYS A 8 0.71 -1.16 0.49
N ILE A 9 0.77 -1.24 -0.83
CA ILE A 9 0.37 -2.43 -1.61
C ILE A 9 1.58 -3.18 -2.20
N ASP A 10 2.76 -2.58 -2.17
CA ASP A 10 3.99 -3.15 -2.72
C ASP A 10 5.20 -2.69 -1.89
N ASP A 11 5.69 -3.55 -1.01
CA ASP A 11 6.93 -3.40 -0.26
C ASP A 11 8.10 -4.20 -0.85
N SER A 12 7.94 -4.74 -2.06
CA SER A 12 8.98 -5.55 -2.72
C SER A 12 10.15 -4.69 -3.21
N GLU A 13 11.26 -5.34 -3.58
CA GLU A 13 12.44 -4.67 -4.16
C GLU A 13 13.01 -3.54 -3.27
N ARG A 14 13.14 -3.80 -1.96
CA ARG A 14 13.88 -2.92 -1.04
C ARG A 14 15.34 -2.78 -1.51
N PRO A 15 15.84 -1.56 -1.77
CA PRO A 15 17.25 -1.35 -2.14
C PRO A 15 18.22 -1.83 -1.06
N GLU A 16 19.35 -2.42 -1.49
CA GLU A 16 20.49 -2.72 -0.62
C GLU A 16 21.11 -1.40 -0.13
N GLY A 17 20.69 -0.94 1.04
CA GLY A 17 21.12 0.33 1.62
C GLY A 17 20.09 0.97 2.54
N ILE A 18 18.81 0.62 2.36
CA ILE A 18 17.74 1.12 3.23
C ILE A 18 17.49 0.12 4.36
N PRO A 19 17.60 0.51 5.64
CA PRO A 19 17.29 -0.37 6.77
C PRO A 19 15.86 -0.90 6.70
N ALA A 20 15.64 -2.15 7.12
CA ALA A 20 14.29 -2.76 7.13
C ALA A 20 13.29 -1.96 7.99
N ASP A 21 13.76 -1.35 9.08
CA ASP A 21 12.93 -0.52 9.97
C ASP A 21 12.52 0.82 9.35
N ARG A 22 13.21 1.23 8.27
CA ARG A 22 12.91 2.44 7.49
C ARG A 22 12.33 2.12 6.11
N TRP A 23 11.82 0.90 5.95
CA TRP A 23 11.13 0.47 4.75
C TRP A 23 9.64 0.29 5.02
N VAL A 24 8.83 0.57 4.01
CA VAL A 24 7.39 0.36 4.06
C VAL A 24 7.06 -1.13 4.11
N LYS A 25 5.89 -1.48 4.64
CA LYS A 25 5.41 -2.86 4.74
C LYS A 25 4.05 -2.97 4.07
N ALA A 26 3.88 -4.01 3.25
CA ALA A 26 2.61 -4.22 2.56
C ALA A 26 1.47 -4.47 3.56
N GLY A 27 0.32 -3.84 3.33
CA GLY A 27 -0.85 -3.87 4.22
C GLY A 27 -0.89 -2.78 5.30
N GLU A 28 0.23 -2.10 5.56
CA GLU A 28 0.28 -1.04 6.57
C GLU A 28 -0.21 0.30 6.01
N LYS A 29 -0.79 1.12 6.92
CA LYS A 29 -1.27 2.47 6.63
C LYS A 29 -0.17 3.51 6.86
N TYR A 30 -0.10 4.49 5.97
CA TYR A 30 0.85 5.59 6.01
C TYR A 30 0.18 6.90 5.59
N HIS A 31 0.81 8.02 5.93
CA HIS A 31 0.34 9.35 5.55
C HIS A 31 1.34 10.06 4.65
N ILE A 32 0.91 10.38 3.42
CA ILE A 32 1.73 11.16 2.49
C ILE A 32 1.72 12.62 2.93
N VAL A 33 2.91 13.15 3.23
CA VAL A 33 3.12 14.56 3.63
C VAL A 33 3.63 15.43 2.48
N GLU A 34 4.32 14.83 1.51
CA GLU A 34 4.90 15.52 0.36
C GLU A 34 4.85 14.60 -0.87
N VAL A 35 4.54 15.18 -2.02
CA VAL A 35 4.63 14.51 -3.33
C VAL A 35 5.52 15.35 -4.23
N ALA A 36 6.55 14.73 -4.80
CA ALA A 36 7.49 15.39 -5.69
C ALA A 36 7.61 14.61 -7.01
N LYS A 37 7.77 15.35 -8.12
CA LYS A 37 8.13 14.76 -9.40
C LYS A 37 9.65 14.58 -9.43
N MET A 38 10.11 13.34 -9.53
CA MET A 38 11.54 13.04 -9.60
C MET A 38 12.01 13.25 -11.04
N THR A 39 12.77 14.33 -11.28
CA THR A 39 13.26 14.71 -12.62
C THR A 39 14.29 13.72 -13.19
N ASP A 40 15.09 13.07 -12.35
CA ASP A 40 16.17 12.18 -12.78
C ASP A 40 15.74 10.72 -13.02
N GLN A 41 14.56 10.29 -12.54
CA GLN A 41 14.05 8.92 -12.70
C GLN A 41 12.89 8.82 -13.70
N GLU A 42 13.10 9.29 -14.94
CA GLU A 42 12.12 9.13 -16.04
C GLU A 42 10.72 9.71 -15.72
N SER A 43 10.64 10.85 -15.04
CA SER A 43 9.35 11.50 -14.67
C SER A 43 8.45 10.69 -13.73
N LYS A 44 9.02 9.80 -12.90
CA LYS A 44 8.28 9.10 -11.85
C LYS A 44 7.94 10.04 -10.69
N TYR A 45 6.80 9.78 -10.04
CA TYR A 45 6.38 10.52 -8.85
C TYR A 45 6.80 9.78 -7.59
N GLY A 46 7.40 10.54 -6.67
CA GLY A 46 7.80 10.09 -5.35
C GLY A 46 6.97 10.78 -4.27
N CYS A 47 6.92 10.17 -3.08
CA CYS A 47 6.29 10.75 -1.90
C CYS A 47 7.16 10.56 -0.65
N LYS A 48 6.93 11.44 0.32
CA LYS A 48 7.42 11.30 1.70
C LYS A 48 6.26 10.93 2.62
N LEU A 49 6.59 10.16 3.65
CA LEU A 49 5.64 9.66 4.63
C LEU A 49 5.84 10.36 5.98
N ALA A 50 4.77 10.49 6.77
CA ALA A 50 4.86 11.04 8.12
C ALA A 50 5.58 10.06 9.08
N GLU A 51 5.38 8.76 8.87
CA GLU A 51 5.81 7.70 9.78
C GLU A 51 7.26 7.28 9.56
N ILE A 52 7.76 7.40 8.32
CA ILE A 52 9.08 6.91 7.92
C ILE A 52 9.84 8.03 7.23
N ASN A 53 11.03 8.34 7.76
CA ASN A 53 11.96 9.29 7.18
C ASN A 53 13.14 8.57 6.54
N ILE A 54 13.37 8.85 5.25
CA ILE A 54 14.48 8.35 4.44
C ILE A 54 15.27 9.48 3.76
N ASP A 55 15.08 10.72 4.18
CA ASP A 55 15.69 11.91 3.57
C ASP A 55 17.23 11.86 3.59
N ASP A 56 17.81 11.16 4.56
CA ASP A 56 19.25 10.96 4.71
C ASP A 56 19.84 9.84 3.84
N LEU A 57 19.01 9.08 3.11
CA LEU A 57 19.40 7.89 2.37
C LEU A 57 19.55 8.14 0.87
N ALA A 58 20.27 9.20 0.48
CA ALA A 58 20.56 9.49 -0.93
C ALA A 58 21.18 8.26 -1.65
N PRO A 59 20.71 7.90 -2.86
CA PRO A 59 19.81 8.64 -3.75
C PRO A 59 18.31 8.30 -3.58
N HIS A 60 17.92 7.66 -2.48
CA HIS A 60 16.57 7.16 -2.20
C HIS A 60 15.89 7.98 -1.08
N ASP A 61 15.67 9.26 -1.34
CA ASP A 61 15.01 10.21 -0.43
C ASP A 61 13.48 10.27 -0.62
N PHE A 62 12.92 9.49 -1.55
CA PHE A 62 11.48 9.39 -1.79
C PHE A 62 11.03 7.93 -2.02
N PHE A 63 9.83 7.61 -1.56
CA PHE A 63 9.15 6.36 -1.91
C PHE A 63 8.38 6.53 -3.23
N ARG A 64 8.33 5.50 -4.07
CA ARG A 64 7.55 5.56 -5.33
C ARG A 64 6.04 5.53 -5.03
N LEU A 65 5.28 6.46 -5.62
CA LEU A 65 3.82 6.51 -5.45
C LEU A 65 3.11 5.19 -5.83
N LYS A 66 3.63 4.44 -6.80
CA LYS A 66 3.06 3.16 -7.22
C LYS A 66 2.92 2.13 -6.09
N ARG A 67 3.66 2.30 -4.99
CA ARG A 67 3.66 1.39 -3.84
C ARG A 67 2.45 1.59 -2.94
N PHE A 68 1.67 2.63 -3.16
CA PHE A 68 0.59 3.03 -2.28
C PHE A 68 -0.74 3.09 -3.03
N ALA A 69 -1.79 2.61 -2.38
CA ALA A 69 -3.16 2.79 -2.80
C ALA A 69 -3.85 3.79 -1.87
N ILE A 70 -4.69 4.66 -2.43
CA ILE A 70 -5.54 5.55 -1.65
C ILE A 70 -6.81 4.77 -1.31
N SER A 71 -7.15 4.65 -0.02
CA SER A 71 -8.49 4.17 0.34
C SER A 71 -9.49 5.27 0.00
N LEU A 72 -10.50 4.92 -0.80
CA LEU A 72 -11.57 5.84 -1.18
C LEU A 72 -12.71 5.84 -0.16
N GLY A 73 -12.59 5.14 0.98
CA GLY A 73 -13.62 5.04 2.00
C GLY A 73 -14.87 4.25 1.57
N ILE A 74 -14.92 3.76 0.33
CA ILE A 74 -16.06 3.01 -0.23
C ILE A 74 -16.12 1.57 0.27
N PHE A 75 -15.04 1.08 0.88
CA PHE A 75 -14.88 -0.30 1.36
C PHE A 75 -14.29 -0.36 2.77
N ASP A 76 -14.17 0.77 3.48
CA ASP A 76 -13.60 0.82 4.83
C ASP A 76 -14.57 0.25 5.89
N ASP A 77 -15.84 0.03 5.51
CA ASP A 77 -16.82 -0.63 6.34
C ASP A 77 -16.64 -2.15 6.23
N GLU A 78 -15.82 -2.70 7.12
CA GLU A 78 -15.73 -4.15 7.41
C GLU A 78 -17.10 -4.77 7.78
N GLU A 79 -18.12 -3.93 8.00
CA GLU A 79 -19.48 -4.24 8.44
C GLU A 79 -20.42 -4.77 7.32
N MET A 80 -20.01 -4.78 6.04
CA MET A 80 -20.90 -5.13 4.91
C MET A 80 -20.65 -6.48 4.24
N LEU A 81 -19.82 -7.36 4.80
CA LEU A 81 -19.71 -8.73 4.31
C LEU A 81 -20.66 -9.65 5.09
N GLU A 82 -21.90 -9.78 4.59
CA GLU A 82 -22.76 -10.88 5.03
C GLU A 82 -22.09 -12.22 4.67
N PRO A 83 -22.03 -13.19 5.61
CA PRO A 83 -21.53 -14.51 5.29
C PRO A 83 -22.38 -15.13 4.19
N ILE A 84 -21.75 -15.42 3.04
CA ILE A 84 -22.42 -16.11 1.93
C ILE A 84 -22.83 -17.51 2.41
N ASP A 85 -24.12 -17.79 2.45
CA ASP A 85 -24.62 -19.13 2.76
C ASP A 85 -24.30 -20.09 1.59
N ILE A 86 -23.31 -20.94 1.79
CA ILE A 86 -22.84 -21.94 0.82
C ILE A 86 -23.52 -23.31 0.99
N SER A 87 -24.54 -23.45 1.85
CA SER A 87 -25.24 -24.71 2.09
C SER A 87 -25.76 -25.37 0.79
N ALA A 88 -26.38 -24.59 -0.09
CA ALA A 88 -26.93 -25.05 -1.37
C ALA A 88 -25.86 -25.50 -2.40
N LEU A 89 -24.59 -25.10 -2.23
CA LEU A 89 -23.49 -25.54 -3.11
C LEU A 89 -22.94 -26.91 -2.68
N LYS A 90 -22.97 -27.23 -1.39
CA LYS A 90 -22.47 -28.51 -0.86
C LYS A 90 -23.29 -29.70 -1.36
N GLU A 91 -24.61 -29.55 -1.49
CA GLU A 91 -25.49 -30.61 -1.97
C GLU A 91 -25.26 -30.99 -3.44
N LYS A 92 -24.83 -30.04 -4.27
CA LYS A 92 -24.54 -30.27 -5.70
C LYS A 92 -23.17 -30.91 -5.95
N VAL A 93 -22.25 -30.83 -4.99
CA VAL A 93 -20.91 -31.44 -5.09
C VAL A 93 -20.95 -32.92 -4.71
N ILE A 94 -21.86 -33.32 -3.80
CA ILE A 94 -21.97 -34.69 -3.29
C ILE A 94 -22.77 -35.61 -4.24
N THR A 95 -23.64 -35.05 -5.08
CA THR A 95 -24.52 -35.81 -5.99
C THR A 95 -23.89 -36.24 -7.32
N LYS A 96 -22.57 -36.09 -7.49
CA LYS A 96 -21.82 -36.47 -8.72
C LYS A 96 -20.81 -37.61 -8.53
N GLN A 97 -20.98 -38.46 -7.51
CA GLN A 97 -20.25 -39.74 -7.40
C GLN A 97 -21.19 -40.94 -7.51
#